data_AF-A0A353PAA8-F1
#
_entry.id   AF-A0A353PAA8-F1
#
_cell.length_a   1.000
_cell.length_b   1.000
_cell.length_c   1.000
_cell.angle_alpha   90.00
_cell.angle_beta   90.00
_cell.angle_gamma   90.00
#
_symmetry.space_group_name_H-M   'P 1'
#
loop_
_entity.id
_entity.type
_entity.pdbx_description
1 polymer ?
#
loop_
_entity_poly.entity_id
_entity_poly.type
_entity_poly.pdbx_seq_one_letter_code
_entity_poly.pdbx_strand_id
1 'polypeptide(L)'
;AEISRYCRFIKRTLLMTPPDPTQINPFVQNRINPWGHREDLDGLLKIGREFGRLGERNMYDMIRFWSMSVADFLDQYFETPRWKGLAAASSIIGTALGPYSPGTAYVLLHHYMGEVDGQIGAWGFARGGMGSVSKAIAAAAEDAGVEIRVNAEVEKVIVKDGKAIGVALKSGEEIYGKSIVSNADPKRTYLKLIDKGDLDAIDPDIHRYAKNYKIRGSSGKLNIALDVLPEFAGLPKEATYGTIDIGGDFDYIEAVSWWD
;
A
#
# COMPACT_ATOMS: atom_id res chain seq x y z
N ALA A 1 -8.28 20.74 12.61
CA ALA A 1 -9.74 20.54 12.42
C ALA A 1 -10.10 20.19 10.96
N GLU A 2 -9.43 20.77 9.97
CA GLU A 2 -9.71 20.56 8.53
C GLU A 2 -9.20 19.21 7.99
N ILE A 3 -7.93 18.85 8.25
CA ILE A 3 -7.30 17.59 7.76
C ILE A 3 -8.09 16.33 8.18
N SER A 4 -8.53 16.27 9.44
CA SER A 4 -9.28 15.13 9.97
C SER A 4 -10.59 14.87 9.22
N ARG A 5 -11.17 15.87 8.56
CA ARG A 5 -12.38 15.70 7.74
C ARG A 5 -12.05 14.95 6.44
N TYR A 6 -10.95 15.29 5.78
CA TYR A 6 -10.47 14.56 4.61
C TYR A 6 -10.08 13.12 4.98
N CYS A 7 -9.35 12.95 6.08
CA CYS A 7 -8.99 11.63 6.61
C CYS A 7 -10.21 10.74 6.87
N ARG A 8 -11.28 11.27 7.47
CA ARG A 8 -12.53 10.51 7.70
C ARG A 8 -13.21 10.08 6.41
N PHE A 9 -13.19 10.92 5.37
CA PHE A 9 -13.72 10.55 4.07
C PHE A 9 -12.90 9.40 3.46
N ILE A 10 -11.57 9.56 3.39
CA ILE A 10 -10.65 8.56 2.80
C ILE A 10 -10.71 7.24 3.56
N LYS A 11 -10.67 7.26 4.90
CA LYS A 11 -10.70 6.03 5.72
C LYS A 11 -11.94 5.17 5.44
N ARG A 12 -13.08 5.79 5.12
CA ARG A 12 -14.32 5.07 4.76
C ARG A 12 -14.27 4.47 3.36
N THR A 13 -13.56 5.10 2.42
CA THR A 13 -13.45 4.58 1.05
C THR A 13 -12.40 3.48 0.95
N LEU A 14 -11.34 3.49 1.77
CA LEU A 14 -10.27 2.48 1.75
C LEU A 14 -10.74 1.05 2.09
N LEU A 15 -11.81 0.91 2.88
CA LEU A 15 -12.36 -0.41 3.26
C LEU A 15 -13.49 -0.88 2.34
N MET A 16 -13.82 -0.10 1.30
CA MET A 16 -14.88 -0.43 0.37
C MET A 16 -14.28 -1.15 -0.85
N THR A 17 -14.94 -2.20 -1.34
CA THR A 17 -14.65 -2.73 -2.68
C THR A 17 -14.88 -1.60 -3.68
N PRO A 18 -13.87 -1.19 -4.49
CA PRO A 18 -14.03 -0.09 -5.43
C PRO A 18 -15.14 -0.42 -6.43
N PRO A 19 -16.17 0.44 -6.56
CA PRO A 19 -17.23 0.19 -7.53
C PRO A 19 -16.70 0.41 -8.95
N ASP A 20 -17.11 -0.43 -9.89
CA ASP A 20 -16.67 -0.34 -11.28
C ASP A 20 -17.50 0.70 -12.07
N PRO A 21 -16.92 1.86 -12.45
CA PRO A 21 -17.66 2.90 -13.17
C PRO A 21 -17.99 2.52 -14.62
N THR A 22 -17.43 1.43 -15.15
CA THR A 22 -17.71 0.96 -16.52
C THR A 22 -18.98 0.12 -16.60
N GLN A 23 -19.53 -0.30 -15.45
CA GLN A 23 -20.70 -1.18 -15.34
C GLN A 23 -22.03 -0.42 -15.24
N ILE A 24 -22.08 0.85 -15.67
CA ILE A 24 -23.33 1.62 -15.81
C ILE A 24 -24.24 0.98 -16.88
N ASN A 25 -23.69 0.14 -17.76
CA ASN A 25 -24.43 -0.62 -18.76
C ASN A 25 -25.05 -1.91 -18.17
N PRO A 26 -26.39 -2.04 -18.12
CA PRO A 26 -27.08 -3.18 -17.50
C PRO A 26 -26.96 -4.52 -18.27
N PHE A 27 -26.26 -4.55 -19.40
CA PHE A 27 -26.13 -5.73 -20.27
C PHE A 27 -24.72 -6.35 -20.28
N VAL A 28 -23.75 -5.78 -19.59
CA VAL A 28 -22.38 -6.32 -19.52
C VAL A 28 -22.23 -7.08 -18.21
N GLN A 29 -22.07 -8.39 -18.27
CA GLN A 29 -21.93 -9.25 -17.09
C GLN A 29 -20.46 -9.27 -16.62
N ASN A 30 -20.26 -9.07 -15.32
CA ASN A 30 -18.95 -9.00 -14.71
C ASN A 30 -18.26 -10.39 -14.70
N ARG A 31 -17.06 -10.50 -15.28
CA ARG A 31 -16.28 -11.76 -15.33
C ARG A 31 -15.54 -12.07 -14.01
N ILE A 32 -15.41 -11.09 -13.11
CA ILE A 32 -14.60 -11.18 -11.88
C ILE A 32 -15.47 -11.12 -10.61
N ASN A 33 -16.59 -10.36 -10.61
CA ASN A 33 -17.57 -10.32 -9.53
C ASN A 33 -18.99 -10.59 -10.06
N PRO A 34 -19.47 -11.85 -10.03
CA PRO A 34 -20.78 -12.22 -10.58
C PRO A 34 -22.00 -11.58 -9.86
N TRP A 35 -21.80 -10.76 -8.82
CA TRP A 35 -22.84 -10.16 -7.97
C TRP A 35 -22.97 -8.63 -8.11
N GLY A 36 -22.10 -7.95 -8.89
CA GLY A 36 -21.76 -6.53 -8.72
C GLY A 36 -22.76 -5.44 -9.18
N HIS A 37 -23.76 -5.74 -10.01
CA HIS A 37 -24.46 -4.66 -10.76
C HIS A 37 -25.16 -3.58 -9.90
N ARG A 38 -25.88 -3.96 -8.84
CA ARG A 38 -26.54 -2.98 -7.95
C ARG A 38 -25.57 -2.38 -6.93
N GLU A 39 -24.64 -3.21 -6.45
CA GLU A 39 -23.65 -2.81 -5.44
C GLU A 39 -22.67 -1.76 -5.98
N ASP A 40 -22.31 -1.84 -7.27
CA ASP A 40 -21.45 -0.85 -7.93
C ASP A 40 -22.12 0.53 -8.04
N LEU A 41 -23.38 0.58 -8.49
CA LEU A 41 -24.12 1.85 -8.59
C LEU A 41 -24.39 2.45 -7.20
N ASP A 42 -24.81 1.64 -6.24
CA ASP A 42 -25.02 2.07 -4.86
C ASP A 42 -23.69 2.57 -4.23
N GLY A 43 -22.58 1.90 -4.54
CA GLY A 43 -21.23 2.30 -4.15
C GLY A 43 -20.84 3.67 -4.72
N LEU A 44 -21.07 3.89 -6.02
CA LEU A 44 -20.82 5.18 -6.68
C LEU A 44 -21.70 6.29 -6.11
N LEU A 45 -22.99 6.03 -5.92
CA LEU A 45 -23.93 6.99 -5.31
C LEU A 45 -23.52 7.33 -3.87
N LYS A 46 -23.06 6.33 -3.10
CA LYS A 46 -22.56 6.53 -1.73
C LYS A 46 -21.29 7.38 -1.72
N ILE A 47 -20.31 7.10 -2.58
CA ILE A 47 -19.13 7.95 -2.73
C ILE A 47 -19.55 9.37 -3.11
N GLY A 48 -20.38 9.52 -4.14
CA GLY A 48 -20.83 10.83 -4.63
C GLY A 48 -21.56 11.64 -3.55
N ARG A 49 -22.43 11.00 -2.78
CA ARG A 49 -23.13 11.64 -1.65
C ARG A 49 -22.17 12.07 -0.55
N GLU A 50 -21.26 11.20 -0.12
CA GLU A 50 -20.30 11.52 0.94
C GLU A 50 -19.29 12.57 0.48
N PHE A 51 -18.90 12.57 -0.79
CA PHE A 51 -18.04 13.57 -1.39
C PHE A 51 -18.76 14.93 -1.46
N GLY A 52 -20.02 14.95 -1.92
CA GLY A 52 -20.86 16.15 -1.93
C GLY A 52 -21.09 16.75 -0.54
N ARG A 53 -21.15 15.92 0.50
CA ARG A 53 -21.27 16.36 1.91
C ARG A 53 -20.07 17.13 2.43
N LEU A 54 -18.92 17.08 1.76
CA LEU A 54 -17.76 17.87 2.14
C LEU A 54 -18.01 19.38 1.90
N GLY A 55 -18.89 19.72 0.95
CA GLY A 55 -19.12 21.08 0.49
C GLY A 55 -18.06 21.53 -0.53
N GLU A 56 -18.41 22.52 -1.35
CA GLU A 56 -17.66 22.93 -2.55
C GLU A 56 -16.16 23.16 -2.29
N ARG A 57 -15.82 23.98 -1.29
CA ARG A 57 -14.43 24.28 -0.95
C ARG A 57 -13.62 23.03 -0.61
N ASN A 58 -14.18 22.14 0.21
CA ASN A 58 -13.49 20.92 0.61
C ASN A 58 -13.39 19.90 -0.52
N MET A 59 -14.39 19.85 -1.41
CA MET A 59 -14.32 19.04 -2.63
C MET A 59 -13.19 19.54 -3.54
N TYR A 60 -13.10 20.86 -3.72
CA TYR A 60 -12.01 21.49 -4.48
C TYR A 60 -10.65 21.16 -3.87
N ASP A 61 -10.49 21.33 -2.56
CA ASP A 61 -9.24 21.01 -1.86
C ASP A 61 -8.89 19.53 -1.98
N MET A 62 -9.87 18.62 -1.86
CA MET A 62 -9.64 17.17 -2.03
C MET A 62 -9.20 16.82 -3.45
N ILE A 63 -9.85 17.37 -4.48
CA ILE A 63 -9.46 17.16 -5.88
C ILE A 63 -8.04 17.66 -6.10
N ARG A 64 -7.68 18.83 -5.53
CA ARG A 64 -6.31 19.32 -5.56
C ARG A 64 -5.37 18.35 -4.87
N PHE A 65 -5.65 17.89 -3.65
CA PHE A 65 -4.80 16.94 -2.95
C PHE A 65 -4.57 15.65 -3.75
N TRP A 66 -5.59 15.12 -4.42
CA TRP A 66 -5.47 13.90 -5.24
C TRP A 66 -4.71 14.09 -6.55
N SER A 67 -4.73 15.28 -7.13
CA SER A 67 -4.16 15.53 -8.47
C SER A 67 -2.85 16.32 -8.46
N MET A 68 -2.58 17.08 -7.40
CA MET A 68 -1.43 17.99 -7.28
C MET A 68 -0.16 17.24 -6.87
N SER A 69 0.98 17.76 -7.31
CA SER A 69 2.29 17.31 -6.83
C SER A 69 2.56 17.84 -5.41
N VAL A 70 3.40 17.16 -4.63
CA VAL A 70 3.83 17.66 -3.34
C VAL A 70 4.65 18.95 -3.50
N ALA A 71 5.39 19.09 -4.60
CA ALA A 71 6.14 20.30 -4.90
C ALA A 71 5.23 21.53 -5.00
N ASP A 72 4.21 21.47 -5.87
CA ASP A 72 3.23 22.55 -6.03
C ASP A 72 2.48 22.86 -4.73
N PHE A 73 2.20 21.82 -3.94
CA PHE A 73 1.52 21.99 -2.66
C PHE A 73 2.39 22.73 -1.64
N LEU A 74 3.65 22.31 -1.45
CA LEU A 74 4.55 22.91 -0.46
C LEU A 74 5.04 24.30 -0.86
N ASP A 75 5.16 24.59 -2.17
CA ASP A 75 5.54 25.91 -2.69
C ASP A 75 4.57 27.03 -2.30
N GLN A 76 3.32 26.69 -1.98
CA GLN A 76 2.32 27.66 -1.50
C GLN A 76 2.56 28.11 -0.05
N TYR A 77 3.34 27.36 0.73
CA TYR A 77 3.51 27.60 2.18
C TYR A 77 4.94 27.87 2.60
N PHE A 78 5.94 27.43 1.83
CA PHE A 78 7.34 27.48 2.22
C PHE A 78 8.24 28.01 1.10
N GLU A 79 9.15 28.90 1.46
CA GLU A 79 10.12 29.48 0.52
C GLU A 79 11.44 28.68 0.49
N THR A 80 11.84 28.10 1.63
CA THR A 80 13.16 27.48 1.78
C THR A 80 13.25 26.12 1.08
N PRO A 81 14.09 25.94 0.05
CA PRO A 81 14.12 24.71 -0.76
C PRO A 81 14.46 23.44 0.04
N ARG A 82 15.41 23.52 0.97
CA ARG A 82 15.83 22.37 1.78
C ARG A 82 14.74 21.91 2.76
N TRP A 83 14.01 22.86 3.34
CA TRP A 83 12.88 22.54 4.21
C TRP A 83 11.76 21.85 3.43
N LYS A 84 11.47 22.35 2.24
CA LYS A 84 10.50 21.73 1.33
C LYS A 84 10.87 20.30 0.96
N GLY A 85 12.13 20.05 0.62
CA GLY A 85 12.62 18.70 0.33
C GLY A 85 12.45 17.75 1.52
N LEU A 86 12.82 18.18 2.73
CA LEU A 86 12.58 17.40 3.95
C LEU A 86 11.09 17.10 4.18
N ALA A 87 10.23 18.10 4.03
CA ALA A 87 8.78 17.95 4.19
C ALA A 87 8.18 17.01 3.12
N ALA A 88 8.75 16.95 1.92
CA ALA A 88 8.30 16.06 0.85
C ALA A 88 8.77 14.61 1.01
N ALA A 89 9.72 14.31 1.90
CA ALA A 89 10.21 12.95 2.11
C ALA A 89 9.06 11.98 2.41
N SER A 90 8.13 12.38 3.30
CA SER A 90 6.94 11.57 3.61
C SER A 90 5.98 11.38 2.44
N SER A 91 6.06 12.23 1.42
CA SER A 91 5.13 12.26 0.28
C SER A 91 5.54 11.33 -0.88
N ILE A 92 6.72 10.73 -0.79
CA ILE A 92 7.23 9.81 -1.82
C ILE A 92 7.52 8.41 -1.25
N ILE A 93 7.52 8.24 0.07
CA ILE A 93 7.68 6.94 0.73
C ILE A 93 6.62 5.96 0.23
N GLY A 94 7.06 4.73 -0.07
CA GLY A 94 6.17 3.67 -0.54
C GLY A 94 5.66 3.87 -1.97
N THR A 95 6.13 4.90 -2.68
CA THR A 95 5.82 5.15 -4.09
C THR A 95 7.06 4.93 -4.97
N ALA A 96 6.86 4.93 -6.28
CA ALA A 96 7.93 5.02 -7.28
C ALA A 96 7.80 6.34 -8.06
N LEU A 97 7.47 7.42 -7.35
CA LEU A 97 7.21 8.75 -7.89
C LEU A 97 8.15 9.78 -7.25
N GLY A 98 8.53 10.81 -8.02
CA GLY A 98 9.27 11.97 -7.52
C GLY A 98 8.37 13.12 -7.07
N PRO A 99 8.91 14.15 -6.38
CA PRO A 99 8.15 15.25 -5.78
C PRO A 99 7.30 16.08 -6.77
N TYR A 100 7.68 16.11 -8.04
CA TYR A 100 6.91 16.80 -9.08
C TYR A 100 5.80 15.94 -9.70
N SER A 101 5.70 14.67 -9.31
CA SER A 101 4.69 13.75 -9.86
C SER A 101 3.29 14.08 -9.32
N PRO A 102 2.26 14.14 -10.18
CA PRO A 102 0.87 14.30 -9.77
C PRO A 102 0.43 13.27 -8.73
N GLY A 103 -0.33 13.71 -7.73
CA GLY A 103 -0.88 12.86 -6.67
C GLY A 103 0.04 12.63 -5.47
N THR A 104 1.30 13.08 -5.51
CA THR A 104 2.21 12.98 -4.35
C THR A 104 1.76 13.86 -3.17
N ALA A 105 0.97 14.91 -3.39
CA ALA A 105 0.34 15.67 -2.29
C ALA A 105 -0.62 14.82 -1.45
N TYR A 106 -1.33 13.86 -2.06
CA TYR A 106 -2.19 12.92 -1.33
C TYR A 106 -1.37 11.96 -0.46
N VAL A 107 -0.19 11.53 -0.92
CA VAL A 107 0.69 10.63 -0.16
C VAL A 107 1.13 11.31 1.14
N LEU A 108 1.42 12.61 1.11
CA LEU A 108 1.64 13.40 2.32
C LEU A 108 0.45 13.25 3.29
N LEU A 109 -0.76 13.56 2.82
CA LEU A 109 -1.97 13.42 3.63
C LEU A 109 -2.18 11.98 4.16
N HIS A 110 -1.87 10.97 3.34
CA HIS A 110 -1.99 9.57 3.70
C HIS A 110 -1.09 9.19 4.88
N HIS A 111 0.17 9.65 4.88
CA HIS A 111 1.09 9.40 6.00
C HIS A 111 0.70 10.12 7.29
N TYR A 112 -0.03 11.24 7.19
CA TYR A 112 -0.60 11.93 8.35
C TYR A 112 -1.94 11.35 8.83
N MET A 113 -2.59 10.48 8.05
CA MET A 113 -3.89 9.91 8.41
C MET A 113 -3.79 8.78 9.45
N GLY A 114 -2.61 8.15 9.60
CA GLY A 114 -2.39 7.11 10.60
C GLY A 114 -2.71 7.60 12.02
N GLU A 115 -3.19 6.72 12.90
CA GLU A 115 -3.45 7.07 14.29
C GLU A 115 -2.85 6.05 15.25
N VAL A 116 -2.37 6.52 16.40
CA VAL A 116 -1.94 5.70 17.53
C VAL A 116 -2.66 6.21 18.77
N ASP A 117 -3.41 5.34 19.46
CA ASP A 117 -4.17 5.67 20.67
C ASP A 117 -5.07 6.91 20.52
N GLY A 118 -5.69 7.06 19.35
CA GLY A 118 -6.58 8.19 19.02
C GLY A 118 -5.86 9.49 18.63
N GLN A 119 -4.52 9.49 18.55
CA GLN A 119 -3.73 10.61 18.07
C GLN A 119 -3.39 10.42 16.58
N ILE A 120 -3.97 11.28 15.74
CA ILE A 120 -3.72 11.31 14.29
C ILE A 120 -2.31 11.85 14.01
N GLY A 121 -1.60 11.24 13.07
CA GLY A 121 -0.23 11.55 12.68
C GLY A 121 0.84 11.00 13.63
N ALA A 122 0.44 10.30 14.69
CA ALA A 122 1.37 9.70 15.64
C ALA A 122 2.00 8.41 15.08
N TRP A 123 3.25 8.17 15.45
CA TRP A 123 4.01 6.96 15.13
C TRP A 123 4.51 6.29 16.40
N GLY A 124 4.56 4.95 16.39
CA GLY A 124 5.01 4.16 17.52
C GLY A 124 6.06 3.13 17.10
N PHE A 125 6.96 2.81 18.04
CA PHE A 125 7.90 1.72 17.88
C PHE A 125 7.36 0.46 18.57
N ALA A 126 7.32 -0.65 17.83
CA ALA A 126 7.02 -1.95 18.43
C ALA A 126 8.14 -2.34 19.41
N ARG A 127 7.79 -2.57 20.68
CA ARG A 127 8.74 -3.07 21.68
C ARG A 127 9.28 -4.43 21.24
N GLY A 128 10.60 -4.58 21.17
CA GLY A 128 11.24 -5.78 20.61
C GLY A 128 11.36 -5.78 19.07
N GLY A 129 11.05 -4.65 18.42
CA GLY A 129 11.17 -4.47 16.98
C GLY A 129 10.01 -5.11 16.19
N MET A 130 9.98 -4.90 14.87
CA MET A 130 8.88 -5.37 14.01
C MET A 130 8.66 -6.88 14.04
N GLY A 131 9.71 -7.67 14.30
CA GLY A 131 9.59 -9.13 14.45
C GLY A 131 8.71 -9.55 15.62
N SER A 132 8.56 -8.71 16.65
CA SER A 132 7.65 -8.97 17.77
C SER A 132 6.18 -8.99 17.32
N VAL A 133 5.82 -8.13 16.36
CA VAL A 133 4.45 -8.03 15.81
C VAL A 133 4.11 -9.33 15.08
N SER A 134 4.98 -9.79 14.18
CA SER A 134 4.78 -11.04 13.46
C SER A 134 4.70 -12.25 14.40
N LYS A 135 5.54 -12.28 15.45
CA LYS A 135 5.49 -13.34 16.48
C LYS A 135 4.19 -13.32 17.27
N ALA A 136 3.70 -12.14 17.65
CA ALA A 136 2.42 -12.01 18.37
C ALA A 136 1.24 -12.50 17.51
N ILE A 137 1.22 -12.17 16.21
CA ILE A 137 0.22 -12.66 15.27
C ILE A 137 0.29 -14.19 15.13
N ALA A 138 1.50 -14.74 14.98
CA ALA A 138 1.70 -16.19 14.89
C ALA A 138 1.21 -16.91 16.14
N ALA A 139 1.59 -16.44 17.33
CA ALA A 139 1.13 -17.03 18.60
C ALA A 139 -0.39 -16.99 18.74
N ALA A 140 -1.04 -15.86 18.40
CA ALA A 140 -2.49 -15.75 18.45
C ALA A 140 -3.19 -16.70 17.46
N ALA A 141 -2.58 -16.98 16.30
CA ALA A 141 -3.09 -17.94 15.34
C ALA A 141 -2.94 -19.39 15.87
N GLU A 142 -1.79 -19.73 16.44
CA GLU A 142 -1.54 -21.04 17.06
C GLU A 142 -2.49 -21.29 18.25
N ASP A 143 -2.74 -20.27 19.08
CA ASP A 143 -3.72 -20.32 20.17
C ASP A 143 -5.15 -20.57 19.66
N ALA A 144 -5.46 -20.11 18.44
CA ALA A 144 -6.72 -20.39 17.74
C ALA A 144 -6.73 -21.76 17.02
N GLY A 145 -5.67 -22.56 17.13
CA GLY A 145 -5.55 -23.89 16.54
C GLY A 145 -5.01 -23.92 15.10
N VAL A 146 -4.42 -22.82 14.62
CA VAL A 146 -3.76 -22.79 13.30
C VAL A 146 -2.42 -23.50 13.35
N GLU A 147 -2.16 -24.38 12.39
CA GLU A 147 -0.85 -25.00 12.19
C GLU A 147 0.03 -24.11 11.31
N ILE A 148 1.22 -23.72 11.80
CA ILE A 148 2.19 -22.93 11.03
C ILE A 148 3.37 -23.82 10.63
N ARG A 149 3.56 -24.01 9.32
CA ARG A 149 4.69 -24.76 8.76
C ARG A 149 5.72 -23.81 8.16
N VAL A 150 6.95 -23.88 8.65
CA VAL A 150 8.12 -23.17 8.08
C VAL A 150 8.96 -24.11 7.24
N ASN A 151 9.78 -23.56 6.34
CA ASN A 151 10.58 -24.34 5.37
C ASN A 151 9.74 -25.27 4.48
N ALA A 152 8.44 -24.96 4.32
CA ALA A 152 7.49 -25.68 3.51
C ALA A 152 7.19 -24.88 2.23
N GLU A 153 8.14 -24.85 1.29
CA GLU A 153 7.96 -24.10 0.03
C GLU A 153 6.83 -24.73 -0.79
N VAL A 154 5.76 -23.95 -1.02
CA VAL A 154 4.69 -24.32 -1.96
C VAL A 154 5.23 -24.25 -3.38
N GLU A 155 5.15 -25.36 -4.09
CA GLU A 155 5.57 -25.47 -5.48
C GLU A 155 4.41 -25.20 -6.44
N LYS A 156 3.22 -25.75 -6.15
CA LYS A 156 2.05 -25.62 -7.02
C LYS A 156 0.74 -25.56 -6.24
N VAL A 157 -0.23 -24.78 -6.73
CA VAL A 157 -1.63 -24.85 -6.30
C VAL A 157 -2.32 -25.94 -7.11
N ILE A 158 -2.98 -26.86 -6.41
CA ILE A 158 -3.70 -27.98 -7.02
C ILE A 158 -5.09 -27.46 -7.40
N VAL A 159 -5.37 -27.43 -8.70
CA VAL A 159 -6.67 -27.01 -9.26
C VAL A 159 -7.37 -28.21 -9.86
N LYS A 160 -8.67 -28.34 -9.59
CA LYS A 160 -9.55 -29.36 -10.17
C LYS A 160 -10.89 -28.74 -10.51
N ASP A 161 -11.36 -28.95 -11.73
CA ASP A 161 -12.66 -28.46 -12.23
C ASP A 161 -12.83 -26.95 -12.00
N GLY A 162 -11.77 -26.17 -12.25
CA GLY A 162 -11.73 -24.72 -12.05
C GLY A 162 -11.68 -24.26 -10.59
N LYS A 163 -11.43 -25.15 -9.62
CA LYS A 163 -11.36 -24.83 -8.19
C LYS A 163 -10.01 -25.19 -7.60
N ALA A 164 -9.42 -24.27 -6.84
CA ALA A 164 -8.25 -24.58 -6.01
C ALA A 164 -8.68 -25.48 -4.84
N ILE A 165 -8.08 -26.66 -4.74
CA ILE A 165 -8.42 -27.69 -3.73
C ILE A 165 -7.28 -28.02 -2.78
N GLY A 166 -6.08 -27.49 -3.02
CA GLY A 166 -4.91 -27.78 -2.22
C GLY A 166 -3.64 -27.13 -2.76
N VAL A 167 -2.52 -27.47 -2.14
CA VAL A 167 -1.18 -27.08 -2.55
C VAL A 167 -0.25 -28.29 -2.51
N ALA A 168 0.63 -28.39 -3.48
CA ALA A 168 1.76 -29.31 -3.48
C ALA A 168 3.01 -28.56 -3.03
N LEU A 169 3.71 -29.11 -2.05
CA LEU A 169 4.99 -28.61 -1.57
C LEU A 169 6.13 -29.16 -2.44
N LYS A 170 7.26 -28.45 -2.45
CA LYS A 170 8.48 -28.90 -3.15
C LYS A 170 9.02 -30.24 -2.63
N SER A 171 8.64 -30.65 -1.42
CA SER A 171 8.94 -31.97 -0.86
C SER A 171 8.16 -33.10 -1.54
N GLY A 172 7.13 -32.79 -2.33
CA GLY A 172 6.17 -33.74 -2.90
C GLY A 172 4.96 -33.99 -2.00
N GLU A 173 4.90 -33.41 -0.79
CA GLU A 173 3.72 -33.48 0.07
C GLU A 173 2.56 -32.64 -0.52
N GLU A 174 1.35 -33.17 -0.49
CA GLU A 174 0.13 -32.46 -0.88
C GLU A 174 -0.74 -32.16 0.33
N ILE A 175 -1.19 -30.90 0.45
CA ILE A 175 -2.05 -30.42 1.52
C ILE A 175 -3.35 -29.93 0.90
N TYR A 176 -4.47 -30.52 1.31
CA TYR A 176 -5.79 -30.23 0.77
C TYR A 176 -6.60 -29.30 1.68
N GLY A 177 -7.38 -28.41 1.09
CA GLY A 177 -8.16 -27.41 1.82
C GLY A 177 -9.38 -26.92 1.03
N LYS A 178 -10.38 -26.41 1.74
CA LYS A 178 -11.61 -25.85 1.12
C LYS A 178 -11.36 -24.51 0.43
N SER A 179 -10.33 -23.79 0.86
CA SER A 179 -10.00 -22.46 0.36
C SER A 179 -8.50 -22.27 0.44
N ILE A 180 -7.94 -21.67 -0.60
CA ILE A 180 -6.51 -21.37 -0.70
C ILE A 180 -6.38 -19.85 -0.78
N VAL A 181 -5.62 -19.28 0.16
CA VAL A 181 -5.34 -17.85 0.21
C VAL A 181 -3.83 -17.67 0.01
N SER A 182 -3.44 -17.03 -1.08
CA SER A 182 -2.03 -16.74 -1.35
C SER A 182 -1.67 -15.34 -0.87
N ASN A 183 -0.69 -15.26 0.03
CA ASN A 183 -0.03 -14.01 0.41
C ASN A 183 1.29 -13.78 -0.35
N ALA A 184 1.63 -14.65 -1.31
CA ALA A 184 2.78 -14.45 -2.18
C ALA A 184 2.51 -13.30 -3.17
N ASP A 185 3.56 -12.67 -3.67
CA ASP A 185 3.42 -11.59 -4.64
C ASP A 185 2.63 -12.06 -5.89
N PRO A 186 1.91 -11.16 -6.59
CA PRO A 186 1.06 -11.55 -7.71
C PRO A 186 1.81 -12.29 -8.83
N LYS A 187 3.07 -11.95 -9.09
CA LYS A 187 3.86 -12.67 -10.11
C LYS A 187 4.15 -14.09 -9.67
N ARG A 188 4.53 -14.31 -8.41
CA ARG A 188 4.74 -15.66 -7.89
C ARG A 188 3.45 -16.47 -7.93
N THR A 189 2.34 -15.92 -7.44
CA THR A 189 1.04 -16.61 -7.44
C THR A 189 0.58 -16.98 -8.85
N TYR A 190 0.48 -16.01 -9.76
CA TYR A 190 -0.16 -16.22 -11.07
C TYR A 190 0.77 -16.65 -12.21
N LEU A 191 2.10 -16.54 -12.05
CA LEU A 191 3.06 -16.96 -13.07
C LEU A 191 3.86 -18.21 -12.68
N LYS A 192 3.84 -18.62 -11.40
CA LYS A 192 4.62 -19.77 -10.93
C LYS A 192 3.77 -20.82 -10.20
N LEU A 193 2.95 -20.40 -9.24
CA LEU A 193 2.24 -21.35 -8.37
C LEU A 193 0.99 -21.95 -9.04
N ILE A 194 0.30 -21.21 -9.91
CA ILE A 194 -0.89 -21.68 -10.60
C ILE A 194 -0.55 -21.96 -12.07
N ASP A 195 -1.08 -23.06 -12.61
CA ASP A 195 -0.90 -23.39 -14.02
C ASP A 195 -1.58 -22.34 -14.92
N LYS A 196 -0.93 -21.98 -16.02
CA LYS A 196 -1.50 -21.02 -16.96
C LYS A 196 -2.82 -21.53 -17.56
N GLY A 197 -2.92 -22.84 -17.85
CA GLY A 197 -4.14 -23.42 -18.41
C GLY A 197 -5.33 -23.30 -17.46
N ASP A 198 -5.09 -23.48 -16.15
CA ASP A 198 -6.12 -23.31 -15.12
C ASP A 198 -6.58 -21.85 -15.00
N LEU A 199 -5.66 -20.89 -15.15
CA LEU A 199 -5.99 -19.46 -15.16
C LEU A 199 -6.74 -19.06 -16.42
N ASP A 200 -6.29 -19.50 -17.60
CA ASP A 200 -6.90 -19.17 -18.89
C ASP A 200 -8.35 -19.66 -18.97
N ALA A 201 -8.66 -20.79 -18.33
CA ALA A 201 -10.01 -21.32 -18.22
C ALA A 201 -10.97 -20.42 -17.42
N ILE A 202 -10.44 -19.60 -16.51
CA ILE A 202 -11.20 -18.63 -15.72
C ILE A 202 -11.24 -17.28 -16.46
N ASP A 203 -10.06 -16.73 -16.73
CA ASP A 203 -9.89 -15.48 -17.45
C ASP A 203 -8.52 -15.45 -18.17
N PRO A 204 -8.49 -15.43 -19.52
CA PRO A 204 -7.26 -15.43 -20.30
C PRO A 204 -6.38 -14.19 -20.10
N ASP A 205 -6.91 -13.12 -19.50
CA ASP A 205 -6.15 -11.90 -19.26
C ASP A 205 -5.34 -11.93 -17.95
N ILE A 206 -5.65 -12.81 -16.98
CA ILE A 206 -4.98 -12.84 -15.66
C ILE A 206 -3.47 -12.97 -15.82
N HIS A 207 -3.02 -13.88 -16.70
CA HIS A 207 -1.60 -14.11 -16.91
C HIS A 207 -0.92 -12.87 -17.50
N ARG A 208 -1.58 -12.17 -18.43
CA ARG A 208 -1.10 -10.91 -19.00
C ARG A 208 -1.02 -9.81 -17.94
N TYR A 209 -2.04 -9.68 -17.09
CA TYR A 209 -2.05 -8.72 -15.99
C TYR A 209 -0.92 -8.97 -15.00
N ALA A 210 -0.73 -10.22 -14.57
CA ALA A 210 0.34 -10.60 -13.66
C ALA A 210 1.73 -10.34 -14.27
N LYS A 211 1.92 -10.65 -15.56
CA LYS A 211 3.17 -10.38 -16.28
C LYS A 211 3.49 -8.87 -16.33
N ASN A 212 2.48 -8.05 -16.59
CA ASN A 212 2.62 -6.60 -16.73
C ASN A 212 2.67 -5.87 -15.39
N TYR A 213 2.36 -6.53 -14.27
CA TYR A 213 2.49 -5.96 -12.94
C TYR A 213 3.94 -5.50 -12.70
N LYS A 214 4.15 -4.24 -12.34
CA LYS A 214 5.49 -3.70 -12.12
C LYS A 214 5.89 -3.90 -10.66
N ILE A 215 7.00 -4.59 -10.44
CA ILE A 215 7.63 -4.71 -9.13
C ILE A 215 8.96 -3.97 -9.25
N ARG A 216 8.99 -2.73 -8.77
CA ARG A 216 10.20 -1.90 -8.72
C ARG A 216 10.66 -1.79 -7.29
N GLY A 217 11.96 -1.98 -7.05
CA GLY A 217 12.54 -1.61 -5.77
C GLY A 217 12.57 -0.09 -5.65
N SER A 218 12.23 0.44 -4.48
CA SER A 218 12.23 1.88 -4.22
C SER A 218 13.12 2.28 -3.04
N SER A 219 13.75 1.30 -2.38
CA SER A 219 14.58 1.56 -1.22
C SER A 219 15.71 0.54 -1.08
N GLY A 220 16.86 1.03 -0.65
CA GLY A 220 17.96 0.22 -0.12
C GLY A 220 17.96 0.30 1.40
N LYS A 221 18.25 -0.81 2.08
CA LYS A 221 18.41 -0.84 3.54
C LYS A 221 19.80 -1.30 3.92
N LEU A 222 20.52 -0.43 4.62
CA LEU A 222 21.81 -0.72 5.23
C LEU A 222 21.67 -0.70 6.75
N ASN A 223 22.04 -1.80 7.42
CA ASN A 223 22.10 -1.86 8.87
C ASN A 223 23.56 -1.82 9.30
N ILE A 224 23.93 -0.84 10.12
CA ILE A 224 25.29 -0.65 10.63
C ILE A 224 25.23 -0.70 12.15
N ALA A 225 26.07 -1.51 12.78
CA ALA A 225 26.31 -1.47 14.22
C ALA A 225 27.40 -0.42 14.50
N LEU A 226 27.12 0.52 15.41
CA LEU A 226 28.04 1.58 15.79
C LEU A 226 28.43 1.42 17.25
N ASP A 227 29.69 1.68 17.58
CA ASP A 227 30.20 1.66 18.97
C ASP A 227 29.71 2.87 19.78
N VAL A 228 29.39 3.97 19.09
CA VAL A 228 28.90 5.23 19.67
C VAL A 228 27.87 5.89 18.76
N LEU A 229 27.04 6.77 19.33
CA LEU A 229 26.14 7.61 18.54
C LEU A 229 26.94 8.58 17.64
N PRO A 230 26.46 8.87 16.42
CA PRO A 230 27.12 9.83 15.54
C PRO A 230 27.07 11.25 16.13
N GLU A 231 28.10 12.05 15.86
CA GLU A 231 28.15 13.47 16.22
C GLU A 231 28.05 14.32 14.95
N PHE A 232 27.16 15.32 14.95
CA PHE A 232 26.95 16.23 13.82
C PHE A 232 27.42 17.64 14.17
N ALA A 233 28.18 18.26 13.27
CA ALA A 233 28.65 19.62 13.46
C ALA A 233 27.47 20.60 13.60
N GLY A 234 27.50 21.43 14.64
CA GLY A 234 26.47 22.45 14.88
C GLY A 234 25.19 21.93 15.54
N LEU A 235 25.13 20.65 15.92
CA LEU A 235 24.02 20.08 16.69
C LEU A 235 24.47 19.65 18.09
N PRO A 236 23.64 19.86 19.13
CA PRO A 236 23.91 19.32 20.46
C PRO A 236 23.84 17.79 20.42
N LYS A 237 24.58 17.12 21.30
CA LYS A 237 24.67 15.65 21.33
C LYS A 237 23.31 14.98 21.57
N GLU A 238 22.43 15.65 22.28
CA GLU A 238 21.07 15.18 22.58
C GLU A 238 20.19 15.12 21.32
N ALA A 239 20.53 15.88 20.26
CA ALA A 239 19.79 15.90 19.00
C ALA A 239 20.07 14.69 18.10
N THR A 240 20.99 13.79 18.48
CA THR A 240 21.36 12.62 17.68
C THR A 240 20.60 11.36 18.06
N TYR A 241 19.64 11.48 18.99
CA TYR A 241 18.76 10.39 19.40
C TYR A 241 17.49 10.34 18.54
N GLY A 242 17.21 9.17 17.95
CA GLY A 242 15.99 8.93 17.19
C GLY A 242 16.22 8.76 15.68
N THR A 243 15.20 9.09 14.89
CA THR A 243 15.26 9.06 13.42
C THR A 243 15.97 10.32 12.92
N ILE A 244 16.98 10.14 12.07
CA ILE A 244 17.69 11.24 11.42
C ILE A 244 17.39 11.14 9.92
N ASP A 245 16.68 12.13 9.41
CA ASP A 245 16.38 12.26 7.98
C ASP A 245 17.42 13.17 7.32
N ILE A 246 18.14 12.62 6.34
CA ILE A 246 19.12 13.36 5.55
C ILE A 246 18.61 13.38 4.11
N GLY A 247 18.38 14.58 3.59
CA GLY A 247 17.85 14.78 2.24
C GLY A 247 18.31 16.09 1.61
N GLY A 248 17.97 16.25 0.34
CA GLY A 248 18.19 17.47 -0.43
C GLY A 248 16.89 18.25 -0.65
N ASP A 249 16.93 19.17 -1.62
CA ASP A 249 15.73 19.84 -2.14
C ASP A 249 14.96 18.94 -3.12
N PHE A 250 13.92 19.47 -3.76
CA PHE A 250 13.11 18.71 -4.72
C PHE A 250 13.92 18.20 -5.91
N ASP A 251 14.88 18.95 -6.42
CA ASP A 251 15.66 18.54 -7.59
C ASP A 251 16.58 17.37 -7.24
N TYR A 252 17.19 17.40 -6.05
CA TYR A 252 17.94 16.26 -5.53
C TYR A 252 17.04 15.02 -5.40
N ILE A 253 15.87 15.17 -4.79
CA ILE A 253 14.93 14.06 -4.56
C ILE A 253 14.40 13.51 -5.89
N GLU A 254 14.04 14.38 -6.83
CA GLU A 254 13.60 14.01 -8.17
C GLU A 254 14.69 13.22 -8.88
N ALA A 255 15.92 13.73 -8.88
CA ALA A 255 17.05 13.07 -9.51
C ALA A 255 17.22 11.65 -8.98
N VAL A 256 17.17 11.43 -7.65
CA VAL A 256 17.33 10.09 -7.04
C VAL A 256 16.11 9.18 -7.23
N SER A 257 14.91 9.73 -7.43
CA SER A 257 13.67 8.95 -7.59
C SER A 257 13.58 8.20 -8.92
N TRP A 258 14.39 8.59 -9.91
CA TRP A 258 14.40 8.01 -11.25
C TRP A 258 15.67 7.22 -11.59
N TRP A 259 16.51 6.88 -10.60
CA TRP A 259 17.63 5.96 -10.82
C TRP A 259 17.10 4.53 -11.00
N ASP A 260 16.81 4.17 -12.24
CA ASP A 260 16.62 2.80 -12.74
C ASP A 260 17.65 2.54 -13.87
#